data_AF-A0A8T4N8A2-F1
#
_entry.id   AF-A0A8T4N8A2-F1
#
_cell.length_a   1.000
_cell.length_b   1.000
_cell.length_c   1.000
_cell.angle_alpha   90.00
_cell.angle_beta   90.00
_cell.angle_gamma   90.00
#
_symmetry.space_group_name_H-M   'P 1'
#
loop_
_entity.id
_entity.type
_entity.pdbx_description
1 polymer ?
#
loop_
_entity_poly.entity_id
_entity_poly.type
_entity_poly.pdbx_seq_one_letter_code
_entity_poly.pdbx_strand_id
1 'polypeptide(L)'
;MDLNEIFGYAADGAKWLAIGSVAYLLGLAGLSSITRVFSERVNSQEDLDRIVKEEVEKLGITKPIKANFQTSYAGGAKKIGEGNYEINIGGFAARRSMVRHELYHIRKGHCEKIREEIGINDLFNYLLKYEPQAIAYQVFGIKL
;
A
#
# COMPACT_ATOMS: atom_id res chain seq x y z
N MET A 1 0.60 37.11 26.63
CA MET A 1 0.01 35.80 26.29
C MET A 1 -0.04 35.00 27.56
N ASP A 2 -1.24 34.68 28.04
CA ASP A 2 -1.45 33.90 29.26
C ASP A 2 -1.22 32.40 28.98
N LEU A 3 -0.78 31.64 29.98
CA LEU A 3 -0.65 30.18 29.91
C LEU A 3 -1.95 29.52 29.44
N ASN A 4 -3.11 30.04 29.86
CA ASN A 4 -4.40 29.53 29.40
C ASN A 4 -4.63 29.72 27.90
N GLU A 5 -4.17 30.83 27.32
CA GLU A 5 -4.23 31.06 25.87
C GLU A 5 -3.30 30.09 25.13
N ILE A 6 -2.08 29.86 25.66
CA ILE A 6 -1.12 28.91 25.09
C ILE A 6 -1.69 27.48 25.11
N PHE A 7 -2.27 27.05 26.22
CA PHE A 7 -2.91 25.74 26.33
C PHE A 7 -4.14 25.62 25.42
N GLY A 8 -4.92 26.69 25.26
CA GLY A 8 -6.03 26.75 24.32
C GLY A 8 -5.58 26.53 22.87
N TYR A 9 -4.56 27.28 22.42
CA TYR A 9 -4.00 27.10 21.07
C TYR A 9 -3.39 25.71 20.86
N ALA A 10 -2.72 25.16 21.86
CA ALA A 10 -2.16 23.81 21.79
C ALA A 10 -3.25 22.74 21.67
N ALA A 11 -4.33 22.86 22.43
CA ALA A 11 -5.47 21.94 22.39
C ALA A 11 -6.20 22.02 21.04
N ASP A 12 -6.44 23.22 20.51
CA ASP A 12 -7.05 23.42 19.20
C ASP A 12 -6.14 22.88 18.08
N GLY A 13 -4.83 23.11 18.16
CA GLY A 13 -3.85 22.55 17.23
C GLY A 13 -3.88 21.02 17.22
N ALA A 14 -3.89 20.39 18.40
CA ALA A 14 -3.97 18.94 18.53
C ALA A 14 -5.29 18.38 17.96
N LYS A 15 -6.42 19.06 18.18
CA LYS A 15 -7.72 18.70 17.62
C LYS A 15 -7.70 18.70 16.09
N TRP A 16 -7.17 19.75 15.46
CA TRP A 16 -7.09 19.83 14.00
C TRP A 16 -6.14 18.81 13.41
N LEU A 17 -5.01 18.53 14.07
CA LEU A 17 -4.11 17.44 13.67
C LEU A 17 -4.81 16.08 13.72
N ALA A 18 -5.59 15.81 14.78
CA ALA A 18 -6.35 14.57 14.89
C ALA A 18 -7.40 14.45 13.78
N ILE A 19 -8.19 15.50 13.54
CA ILE A 19 -9.21 15.52 12.48
C ILE A 19 -8.56 15.33 11.10
N GLY A 20 -7.50 16.06 10.81
CA GLY A 20 -6.77 15.96 9.55
C GLY A 20 -6.22 14.56 9.31
N SER A 21 -5.66 13.93 10.35
CA SER A 21 -5.13 12.56 10.29
C SER A 21 -6.23 11.53 10.02
N VAL A 22 -7.40 11.66 10.69
CA VAL A 22 -8.54 10.77 10.47
C VAL A 22 -9.10 10.93 9.06
N ALA A 23 -9.32 12.17 8.60
CA ALA A 23 -9.82 12.45 7.26
C ALA A 23 -8.89 11.90 6.18
N TYR A 24 -7.58 12.03 6.38
CA TYR A 24 -6.55 11.48 5.51
C TYR A 24 -6.63 9.94 5.42
N LEU A 25 -6.66 9.24 6.55
CA LEU A 25 -6.75 7.78 6.59
C LEU A 25 -8.06 7.27 5.95
N LEU A 26 -9.18 7.95 6.21
CA LEU A 26 -10.46 7.63 5.58
C LEU A 26 -10.44 7.86 4.07
N GLY A 27 -9.78 8.92 3.60
CA GLY A 27 -9.58 9.18 2.18
C GLY A 27 -8.80 8.06 1.49
N LEU A 28 -7.68 7.62 2.09
CA LEU A 28 -6.90 6.49 1.59
C LEU A 28 -7.71 5.19 1.54
N ALA A 29 -8.45 4.88 2.61
CA ALA A 29 -9.32 3.70 2.68
C ALA A 29 -10.45 3.75 1.63
N GLY A 30 -11.04 4.93 1.41
CA GLY A 30 -12.07 5.17 0.42
C GLY A 30 -11.58 4.91 -1.02
N LEU A 31 -10.42 5.47 -1.38
CA LEU A 31 -9.79 5.27 -2.69
C LEU A 31 -9.46 3.79 -2.94
N SER A 32 -8.90 3.11 -1.93
CA SER A 32 -8.63 1.68 -1.98
C SER A 32 -9.89 0.83 -2.16
N SER A 33 -11.02 1.26 -1.59
CA SER A 33 -12.31 0.56 -1.69
C SER A 33 -12.97 0.76 -3.05
N ILE A 34 -12.98 1.98 -3.59
CA ILE A 34 -13.56 2.28 -4.91
C ILE A 34 -12.81 1.50 -6.00
N THR A 35 -11.48 1.51 -5.97
CA THR A 35 -10.67 0.77 -6.94
C THR A 35 -10.89 -0.73 -6.87
N ARG A 36 -11.14 -1.28 -5.68
CA ARG A 36 -11.47 -2.69 -5.51
C ARG A 36 -12.74 -3.08 -6.29
N VAL A 37 -13.76 -2.22 -6.31
CA VAL A 37 -15.04 -2.48 -7.01
C VAL A 37 -14.84 -2.59 -8.52
N PHE A 38 -14.07 -1.68 -9.12
CA PHE A 38 -13.85 -1.64 -10.58
C PHE A 38 -12.70 -2.51 -11.07
N SER A 39 -11.90 -3.07 -10.15
CA SER A 39 -10.77 -3.90 -10.52
C SER A 39 -11.16 -5.35 -10.84
N GLU A 40 -10.48 -5.89 -11.85
CA GLU A 40 -10.56 -7.29 -12.24
C GLU A 40 -10.27 -8.20 -11.04
N ARG A 41 -11.12 -9.23 -10.86
CA ARG A 41 -10.96 -10.23 -9.80
C ARG A 41 -9.98 -11.31 -10.25
N VAL A 42 -9.10 -11.70 -9.34
CA VAL A 42 -8.18 -12.83 -9.51
C VAL A 42 -8.94 -14.07 -9.01
N ASN A 43 -9.23 -15.03 -9.90
CA ASN A 43 -10.01 -16.22 -9.53
C ASN A 43 -9.14 -17.49 -9.43
N SER A 44 -7.95 -17.47 -10.00
CA SER A 44 -7.01 -18.58 -10.02
C SER A 44 -5.56 -18.11 -9.92
N GLN A 45 -4.64 -19.07 -9.75
CA GLN A 45 -3.21 -18.81 -9.85
C GLN A 45 -2.83 -18.32 -11.26
N GLU A 46 -3.42 -18.89 -12.31
CA GLU A 46 -3.18 -18.49 -13.71
C GLU A 46 -3.61 -17.04 -13.98
N ASP A 47 -4.75 -16.63 -13.42
CA ASP A 47 -5.20 -15.24 -13.45
C ASP A 47 -4.19 -14.32 -12.76
N LEU A 48 -3.71 -14.73 -11.58
CA LEU A 48 -2.73 -13.96 -10.81
C LEU A 48 -1.43 -13.79 -11.61
N ASP A 49 -0.90 -14.89 -12.16
CA ASP A 49 0.36 -14.89 -12.90
C ASP A 49 0.27 -13.99 -14.14
N ARG A 50 -0.85 -14.06 -14.87
CA ARG A 50 -1.12 -13.17 -16.00
C ARG A 50 -1.15 -11.71 -15.57
N ILE A 51 -1.92 -11.37 -14.52
CA ILE A 51 -2.05 -10.00 -14.04
C ILE A 51 -0.70 -9.45 -13.54
N VAL A 52 0.06 -10.27 -12.81
CA VAL A 52 1.40 -9.91 -12.34
C VAL A 52 2.32 -9.62 -13.51
N LYS A 53 2.34 -10.50 -14.52
CA LYS A 53 3.14 -10.29 -15.73
C LYS A 53 2.80 -8.97 -16.42
N GLU A 54 1.51 -8.72 -16.68
CA GLU A 54 1.04 -7.49 -17.32
C GLU A 54 1.48 -6.23 -16.54
N GLU A 55 1.34 -6.24 -15.21
CA GLU A 55 1.62 -5.09 -14.38
C GLU A 55 3.13 -4.91 -14.09
N VAL A 56 3.91 -6.00 -14.04
CA VAL A 56 5.37 -5.98 -14.00
C VAL A 56 5.96 -5.35 -15.25
N GLU A 57 5.46 -5.75 -16.43
CA GLU A 57 5.85 -5.17 -17.71
C GLU A 57 5.51 -3.68 -17.76
N LYS A 58 4.29 -3.30 -17.35
CA LYS A 58 3.89 -1.90 -17.25
C LYS A 58 4.82 -1.12 -16.33
N LEU A 59 5.14 -1.62 -15.14
CA LEU A 59 6.00 -0.94 -14.16
C LEU A 59 7.49 -0.95 -14.51
N GLY A 60 7.91 -1.80 -15.45
CA GLY A 60 9.31 -2.01 -15.77
C GLY A 60 10.09 -2.62 -14.61
N ILE A 61 9.48 -3.55 -13.87
CA ILE A 61 10.19 -4.29 -12.81
C ILE A 61 10.99 -5.41 -13.49
N THR A 62 12.30 -5.41 -13.29
CA THR A 62 13.21 -6.45 -13.83
C THR A 62 13.54 -7.54 -12.83
N LYS A 63 13.09 -7.38 -11.57
CA LYS A 63 13.38 -8.28 -10.47
C LYS A 63 12.43 -9.49 -10.51
N PRO A 64 12.90 -10.71 -10.19
CA PRO A 64 12.04 -11.87 -10.11
C PRO A 64 10.96 -11.70 -9.03
N ILE A 65 9.72 -12.00 -9.39
CA ILE A 65 8.56 -11.95 -8.50
C ILE A 65 7.85 -13.30 -8.56
N LYS A 66 7.76 -13.96 -7.41
CA LYS A 66 6.90 -15.14 -7.22
C LYS A 66 5.51 -14.66 -6.80
N ALA A 67 4.47 -15.13 -7.46
CA ALA A 67 3.09 -14.82 -7.10
C ALA A 67 2.41 -16.06 -6.54
N ASN A 68 1.74 -15.94 -5.40
CA ASN A 68 0.97 -17.04 -4.79
C ASN A 68 -0.49 -16.60 -4.60
N PHE A 69 -1.39 -17.35 -5.21
CA PHE A 69 -2.83 -17.20 -5.02
C PHE A 69 -3.27 -17.98 -3.77
N GLN A 70 -4.01 -17.32 -2.89
CA GLN A 70 -4.51 -17.92 -1.65
C GLN A 70 -6.04 -17.86 -1.59
N THR A 71 -6.65 -18.88 -0.99
CA THR A 71 -8.10 -18.92 -0.77
C THR A 71 -8.52 -18.02 0.40
N SER A 72 -7.69 -17.93 1.44
CA SER A 72 -7.87 -17.01 2.57
C SER A 72 -7.45 -15.57 2.23
N TYR A 73 -7.85 -14.62 3.08
CA TYR A 73 -7.43 -13.23 2.93
C TYR A 73 -5.89 -13.13 2.94
N ALA A 74 -5.34 -12.63 1.83
CA ALA A 74 -3.93 -12.34 1.68
C ALA A 74 -3.76 -11.13 0.76
N GLY A 75 -2.99 -10.14 1.20
CA GLY A 75 -2.60 -8.97 0.42
C GLY A 75 -1.29 -8.45 1.00
N GLY A 76 -0.19 -8.76 0.33
CA GLY A 76 1.12 -8.33 0.78
C GLY A 76 2.27 -8.81 -0.11
N ALA A 77 3.30 -7.97 -0.19
CA ALA A 77 4.60 -8.27 -0.77
C ALA A 77 5.69 -8.39 0.31
N LYS A 78 6.63 -9.31 0.09
CA LYS A 78 7.84 -9.43 0.91
C LYS A 78 9.05 -9.77 0.07
N LYS A 79 10.23 -9.43 0.59
CA LYS A 79 11.51 -9.91 0.06
C LYS A 79 11.76 -11.33 0.58
N ILE A 80 12.10 -12.26 -0.31
CA ILE A 80 12.39 -13.67 0.02
C ILE A 80 13.85 -14.07 -0.21
N GLY A 81 14.66 -13.15 -0.73
CA GLY A 81 16.09 -13.32 -0.96
C GLY A 81 16.69 -12.08 -1.60
N GLU A 82 17.99 -12.10 -1.89
CA GLU A 82 18.63 -11.00 -2.60
C GLU A 82 17.99 -10.79 -3.96
N GLY A 83 17.35 -9.63 -4.14
CA GLY A 83 16.65 -9.27 -5.38
C GLY A 83 15.41 -10.10 -5.71
N ASN A 84 14.96 -11.00 -4.83
CA ASN A 84 13.81 -11.88 -5.07
C ASN A 84 12.63 -11.52 -4.16
N TYR A 85 11.44 -11.41 -4.76
CA TYR A 85 10.23 -10.99 -4.05
C TYR A 85 9.11 -12.00 -4.21
N GLU A 86 8.21 -11.98 -3.25
CA GLU A 86 7.00 -12.77 -3.26
C GLU A 86 5.81 -11.86 -3.01
N ILE A 87 4.73 -12.06 -3.77
CA ILE A 87 3.42 -11.48 -3.47
C ILE A 87 2.44 -12.58 -3.13
N ASN A 88 1.60 -12.34 -2.13
CA ASN A 88 0.53 -13.24 -1.72
C ASN A 88 -0.80 -12.49 -1.86
N ILE A 89 -1.70 -13.04 -2.70
CA ILE A 89 -2.96 -12.39 -3.07
C ILE A 89 -4.10 -13.40 -2.90
N GLY A 90 -5.13 -13.05 -2.12
CA GLY A 90 -6.17 -14.00 -1.77
C GLY A 90 -7.41 -13.41 -1.10
N GLY A 91 -8.47 -14.20 -1.06
CA GLY A 91 -9.74 -13.84 -0.43
C GLY A 91 -10.34 -12.54 -0.97
N PHE A 92 -10.73 -11.62 -0.09
CA PHE A 92 -11.32 -10.34 -0.48
C PHE A 92 -10.32 -9.38 -1.17
N ALA A 93 -9.02 -9.63 -1.01
CA ALA A 93 -7.95 -8.86 -1.65
C ALA A 93 -7.55 -9.40 -3.03
N ALA A 94 -8.16 -10.51 -3.50
CA ALA A 94 -7.89 -11.16 -4.78
C ALA A 94 -8.34 -10.33 -6.00
N ARG A 95 -7.67 -9.22 -6.24
CA ARG A 95 -8.04 -8.18 -7.20
C ARG A 95 -6.78 -7.59 -7.83
N ARG A 96 -6.86 -7.20 -9.11
CA ARG A 96 -5.77 -6.51 -9.82
C ARG A 96 -5.31 -5.24 -9.09
N SER A 97 -6.22 -4.53 -8.43
CA SER A 97 -5.88 -3.33 -7.65
C SER A 97 -4.86 -3.65 -6.54
N MET A 98 -5.02 -4.79 -5.86
CA MET A 98 -4.07 -5.23 -4.83
C MET A 98 -2.73 -5.65 -5.45
N VAL A 99 -2.75 -6.36 -6.58
CA VAL A 99 -1.51 -6.70 -7.31
C VAL A 99 -0.72 -5.44 -7.65
N ARG A 100 -1.38 -4.39 -8.15
CA ARG A 100 -0.74 -3.10 -8.43
C ARG A 100 -0.12 -2.47 -7.19
N HIS A 101 -0.86 -2.46 -6.09
CA HIS A 101 -0.40 -1.93 -4.82
C HIS A 101 0.90 -2.61 -4.38
N GLU A 102 0.90 -3.94 -4.31
CA GLU A 102 2.04 -4.73 -3.87
C GLU A 102 3.25 -4.62 -4.82
N LEU A 103 3.02 -4.63 -6.14
CA LEU A 103 4.09 -4.43 -7.12
C LEU A 103 4.72 -3.04 -7.03
N TYR A 104 3.95 -2.01 -6.67
CA TYR A 104 4.50 -0.68 -6.45
C TYR A 104 5.47 -0.66 -5.27
N HIS A 105 5.13 -1.33 -4.16
CA HIS A 105 6.04 -1.47 -3.01
C HIS A 105 7.36 -2.15 -3.41
N ILE A 106 7.31 -3.19 -4.24
CA ILE A 106 8.51 -3.86 -4.77
C ILE A 106 9.31 -2.91 -5.68
N ARG A 107 8.64 -2.18 -6.58
CA ARG A 107 9.27 -1.26 -7.54
C ARG A 107 10.04 -0.13 -6.86
N LYS A 108 9.50 0.41 -5.77
CA LYS A 108 10.11 1.49 -4.99
C LYS A 108 11.06 0.99 -3.89
N GLY A 109 11.19 -0.33 -3.72
CA GLY A 109 12.04 -0.92 -2.70
C GLY A 109 11.52 -0.73 -1.28
N HIS A 110 10.20 -0.58 -1.10
CA HIS A 110 9.60 -0.49 0.24
C HIS A 110 9.78 -1.80 1.02
N CYS A 111 9.78 -2.95 0.32
CA CYS A 111 10.03 -4.26 0.91
C CYS A 111 11.49 -4.48 1.39
N GLU A 112 12.41 -3.58 1.07
CA GLU A 112 13.82 -3.66 1.52
C GLU A 112 14.01 -3.15 2.95
N LYS A 113 13.11 -2.28 3.41
CA LYS A 113 13.26 -1.50 4.63
C LYS A 113 12.59 -2.12 5.85
N ILE A 114 11.86 -3.22 5.68
CA ILE A 114 11.22 -3.93 6.78
C ILE A 114 12.27 -4.83 7.44
N ARG A 115 13.19 -4.20 8.21
CA ARG A 115 14.01 -4.88 9.21
C ARG A 115 13.44 -4.60 10.59
N GLU A 116 13.71 -5.54 11.50
CA GLU A 116 13.19 -5.65 12.87
C GLU A 116 13.18 -4.30 13.63
N GLU A 117 12.07 -4.06 14.33
CA GLU A 117 11.71 -2.84 15.09
C GLU A 117 11.29 -1.61 14.25
N ILE A 118 10.02 -1.59 13.84
CA ILE A 118 9.38 -0.40 13.24
C ILE A 118 9.14 0.64 14.34
N GLY A 119 9.98 1.67 14.39
CA GLY A 119 9.73 2.83 15.23
C GLY A 119 8.50 3.62 14.75
N ILE A 120 7.90 4.42 15.63
CA ILE A 120 6.72 5.26 15.32
C ILE A 120 6.98 6.16 14.10
N ASN A 121 8.22 6.67 13.96
CA ASN A 121 8.62 7.48 12.81
C ASN A 121 8.64 6.69 11.49
N ASP A 122 9.01 5.41 11.52
CA ASP A 122 8.99 4.55 10.33
C ASP A 122 7.55 4.19 9.95
N LEU A 123 6.67 4.00 10.93
CA LEU A 123 5.24 3.82 10.70
C LEU A 123 4.61 5.09 10.07
N PHE A 124 4.94 6.28 10.57
CA PHE A 124 4.45 7.53 9.98
C PHE A 124 4.98 7.72 8.56
N ASN A 125 6.28 7.49 8.32
CA ASN A 125 6.84 7.54 6.98
C ASN A 125 6.15 6.52 6.06
N TYR A 126 5.87 5.32 6.54
CA TYR A 126 5.17 4.30 5.78
C TYR A 126 3.75 4.76 5.38
N LEU A 127 2.95 5.22 6.34
CA LEU A 127 1.56 5.65 6.12
C LEU A 127 1.42 6.98 5.35
N LEU A 128 2.36 7.91 5.53
CA LEU A 128 2.30 9.25 4.92
C LEU A 128 3.03 9.34 3.58
N LYS A 129 4.00 8.44 3.33
CA LYS A 129 4.84 8.51 2.12
C LYS A 129 4.69 7.29 1.23
N TYR A 130 4.73 6.08 1.77
CA TYR A 130 4.80 4.87 0.95
C TYR A 130 3.41 4.36 0.51
N GLU A 131 2.48 4.22 1.46
CA GLU A 131 1.10 3.81 1.23
C GLU A 131 0.34 4.70 0.23
N PRO A 132 0.41 6.04 0.30
CA PRO A 132 -0.35 6.91 -0.60
C PRO A 132 0.13 6.81 -2.04
N GLN A 133 1.43 6.63 -2.22
CA GLN A 133 2.03 6.44 -3.53
C GLN A 133 1.60 5.09 -4.14
N ALA A 134 1.56 4.03 -3.33
CA ALA A 134 1.06 2.72 -3.74
C ALA A 134 -0.44 2.77 -4.06
N ILE A 135 -1.24 3.47 -3.24
CA ILE A 135 -2.67 3.69 -3.46
C ILE A 135 -2.91 4.51 -4.74
N ALA A 136 -2.13 5.56 -4.98
CA ALA A 136 -2.23 6.34 -6.21
C ALA A 136 -1.92 5.48 -7.44
N TYR A 137 -0.89 4.63 -7.40
CA TYR A 137 -0.61 3.69 -8.49
C TYR A 137 -1.73 2.64 -8.64
N GLN A 138 -2.24 2.10 -7.53
CA GLN A 138 -3.38 1.19 -7.50
C GLN A 138 -4.61 1.80 -8.20
N VAL A 139 -4.88 3.09 -7.97
CA VAL A 139 -6.03 3.81 -8.53
C VAL A 139 -5.83 4.10 -10.01
N PHE A 140 -4.72 4.75 -10.37
CA PHE A 140 -4.57 5.33 -11.69
C PHE A 140 -3.77 4.47 -12.66
N GLY A 141 -2.96 3.53 -12.16
CA GLY A 141 -1.99 2.78 -12.97
C GLY A 141 -0.90 3.65 -13.59
N ILE A 142 -0.73 4.89 -13.11
CA ILE A 142 0.24 5.86 -13.62
C ILE A 142 1.52 5.76 -12.82
N LYS A 143 2.66 5.62 -13.50
CA LYS A 143 4.00 5.64 -12.87
C LYS A 143 4.21 6.99 -12.17
N LEU A 144 4.35 6.95 -10.84
CA LEU A 144 4.83 8.06 -10.00
C LEU A 144 6.30 7.87 -9.67
#